data_AF-A0A1E5VEZ4-F1
#
_entry.id   AF-A0A1E5VEZ4-F1
#
_cell.length_a   1.000
_cell.length_b   1.000
_cell.length_c   1.000
_cell.angle_alpha   90.00
_cell.angle_beta   90.00
_cell.angle_gamma   90.00
#
_symmetry.space_group_name_H-M   'P 1'
#
loop_
_entity.id
_entity.type
_entity.pdbx_description
1 polymer ?
#
loop_
_entity_poly.entity_id
_entity_poly.type
_entity_poly.pdbx_seq_one_letter_code
_entity_poly.pdbx_strand_id
1 'polypeptide(L)'
;MAVATETPFHVLAVDDSLPDRKLIERLLKTSSFQVTTVDSGSKALEFLGLHDEDSSPVSVHADQLESSSLKDIPVVIMSSENIPSRINR
;
A
#
# COMPACT_ATOMS: atom_id res chain seq x y z
N MET A 1 -22.85 19.30 16.60
CA MET A 1 -22.53 17.92 16.15
C MET A 1 -21.09 17.92 15.69
N ALA A 2 -20.19 17.27 16.43
CA ALA A 2 -18.85 17.02 15.94
C ALA A 2 -18.95 15.90 14.90
N VAL A 3 -18.73 16.21 13.62
CA VAL A 3 -18.49 15.17 12.63
C VAL A 3 -17.09 14.65 12.93
N ALA A 4 -17.01 13.49 13.57
CA ALA A 4 -15.75 12.76 13.62
C ALA A 4 -15.42 12.45 12.16
N THR A 5 -14.40 13.10 11.62
CA THR A 5 -13.84 12.74 10.33
C THR A 5 -13.20 11.38 10.55
N GLU A 6 -13.93 10.30 10.26
CA GLU A 6 -13.36 8.96 10.24
C GLU A 6 -12.19 9.01 9.26
N THR A 7 -10.98 8.88 9.78
CA THR A 7 -9.77 8.89 8.96
C THR A 7 -9.87 7.70 8.02
N PRO A 8 -9.93 7.90 6.70
CA PRO A 8 -10.08 6.80 5.77
C PRO A 8 -8.91 5.85 5.93
N PHE A 9 -9.19 4.56 6.08
CA PHE A 9 -8.15 3.54 6.15
C PHE A 9 -7.36 3.54 4.84
N HIS A 10 -6.04 3.50 4.96
CA HIS A 10 -5.13 3.47 3.81
C HIS A 10 -4.78 2.03 3.48
N VAL A 11 -4.95 1.60 2.24
CA VAL A 11 -4.59 0.27 1.74
C VAL A 11 -3.41 0.39 0.78
N LEU A 12 -2.38 -0.43 0.99
CA LEU A 12 -1.27 -0.59 0.05
C LEU A 12 -1.45 -1.89 -0.72
N ALA A 13 -1.78 -1.81 -2.01
CA ALA A 13 -1.93 -2.98 -2.88
C ALA A 13 -0.67 -3.18 -3.73
N VAL A 14 -0.09 -4.38 -3.65
CA VAL A 14 1.13 -4.77 -4.37
C VAL A 14 0.77 -5.80 -5.44
N ASP A 15 0.87 -5.42 -6.71
CA ASP A 15 0.51 -6.26 -7.86
C ASP A 15 1.24 -5.80 -9.13
N ASP A 16 1.92 -6.72 -9.83
CA ASP A 16 2.69 -6.46 -11.05
C ASP A 16 1.83 -6.37 -12.32
N SER A 17 0.59 -6.82 -12.26
CA SER A 17 -0.38 -6.78 -13.34
C SER A 17 -1.11 -5.43 -13.36
N LEU A 18 -0.81 -4.62 -14.38
CA LEU A 18 -1.49 -3.34 -14.64
C LEU A 18 -3.04 -3.40 -14.61
N PRO A 19 -3.71 -4.40 -15.24
CA PRO A 19 -5.17 -4.48 -15.17
C PRO A 19 -5.68 -4.77 -13.75
N ASP A 20 -5.01 -5.65 -13.01
CA ASP A 20 -5.42 -6.02 -11.64
C ASP A 20 -5.20 -4.84 -10.68
N ARG A 21 -4.07 -4.14 -10.83
CA ARG A 21 -3.77 -2.91 -10.11
C ARG A 21 -4.88 -1.86 -10.24
N LYS A 22 -5.37 -1.63 -11.47
CA LYS A 22 -6.47 -0.67 -11.74
C LYS A 22 -7.80 -1.15 -11.17
N LEU A 23 -8.05 -2.47 -11.18
CA LEU A 23 -9.26 -3.04 -10.61
C LEU A 23 -9.30 -2.83 -9.09
N ILE A 24 -8.22 -3.20 -8.40
CA ILE A 24 -8.08 -3.06 -6.94
C ILE A 24 -8.23 -1.58 -6.55
N GLU A 25 -7.55 -0.68 -7.25
CA GLU A 25 -7.64 0.76 -7.02
C GLU A 25 -9.10 1.27 -7.11
N ARG A 26 -9.83 0.87 -8.15
CA ARG A 26 -11.23 1.29 -8.35
C ARG A 26 -12.17 0.71 -7.30
N LEU A 27 -12.02 -0.57 -6.97
CA LEU A 27 -12.87 -1.24 -5.99
C LEU A 27 -12.72 -0.60 -4.61
N LEU A 28 -11.48 -0.44 -4.15
CA LEU A 28 -11.21 0.09 -2.82
C LEU A 28 -11.52 1.60 -2.70
N LYS A 29 -11.25 2.39 -3.75
CA LYS A 29 -11.66 3.82 -3.76
C LYS A 29 -13.18 4.00 -3.68
N THR A 30 -13.95 3.06 -4.24
CA THR A 30 -15.42 3.08 -4.13
C THR A 30 -15.89 2.83 -2.70
N SER A 31 -15.09 2.13 -1.89
CA SER A 31 -15.38 1.78 -0.50
C SER A 31 -14.83 2.77 0.53
N SER A 32 -14.57 4.03 0.13
CA SER A 32 -14.03 5.10 0.99
C SER A 32 -12.64 4.82 1.57
N PHE A 33 -11.86 3.93 0.94
CA PHE A 33 -10.46 3.71 1.29
C PHE A 33 -9.54 4.65 0.53
N GLN A 34 -8.46 5.08 1.18
CA GLN A 34 -7.30 5.62 0.48
C GLN A 34 -6.47 4.46 -0.05
N VAL A 35 -6.04 4.49 -1.31
CA VAL A 35 -5.38 3.35 -1.94
C VAL A 35 -4.11 3.80 -2.61
N THR A 36 -2.99 3.21 -2.22
CA THR A 36 -1.73 3.25 -2.97
C THR A 36 -1.55 1.90 -3.66
N THR A 37 -1.20 1.93 -4.94
CA THR A 37 -0.85 0.71 -5.67
C THR A 37 0.59 0.75 -6.14
N VAL A 38 1.31 -0.36 -6.04
CA VAL A 38 2.72 -0.50 -6.45
C VAL A 38 2.92 -1.79 -7.22
N ASP A 39 3.88 -1.82 -8.15
CA ASP A 39 4.13 -2.95 -9.06
C ASP A 39 5.05 -4.05 -8.49
N SER A 40 5.65 -3.84 -7.32
CA SER A 40 6.57 -4.82 -6.75
C SER A 40 6.69 -4.69 -5.24
N GLY A 41 7.08 -5.79 -4.58
CA GLY A 41 7.35 -5.81 -3.14
C GLY A 41 8.46 -4.84 -2.73
N SER A 42 9.50 -4.67 -3.56
CA SER A 42 10.59 -3.73 -3.27
C SER A 42 10.09 -2.28 -3.19
N LYS A 43 9.24 -1.86 -4.14
CA LYS A 43 8.58 -0.55 -4.09
C LYS A 43 7.62 -0.41 -2.91
N ALA A 44 6.98 -1.50 -2.49
CA ALA A 44 6.14 -1.51 -1.29
C ALA A 44 6.97 -1.25 -0.03
N LEU A 45 8.14 -1.90 0.08
CA LEU A 45 9.06 -1.68 1.20
C LEU A 45 9.63 -0.25 1.22
N GLU A 46 9.96 0.30 0.04
CA GLU A 46 10.37 1.71 -0.12
C GLU A 46 9.26 2.67 0.32
N PHE A 47 8.02 2.42 -0.12
CA PHE A 47 6.85 3.22 0.29
C PHE A 47 6.60 3.18 1.80
N LEU A 48 6.83 2.04 2.44
CA LEU A 48 6.68 1.86 3.88
C LEU A 48 7.88 2.38 4.70
N GLY A 49 8.96 2.83 4.04
CA GLY A 49 10.19 3.26 4.73
C GLY A 49 10.93 2.10 5.42
N LEU A 50 10.72 0.86 4.96
CA LEU A 50 11.31 -0.36 5.50
C LEU A 50 12.53 -0.85 4.70
N HIS A 51 12.99 -0.05 3.73
CA HIS A 51 14.13 -0.38 2.88
C HIS A 51 15.40 0.32 3.40
N ASP A 52 16.24 -0.43 4.09
CA ASP A 52 17.52 0.01 4.66
C ASP A 52 18.62 -0.17 3.58
N GLU A 53 18.69 0.74 2.61
CA GLU A 53 19.85 0.86 1.72
C GLU A 53 20.14 2.36 1.53
N ASP A 54 21.29 2.80 2.04
CA ASP A 54 21.88 4.13 1.87
C ASP A 54 21.88 4.60 0.39
N SER A 55 20.83 5.28 -0.11
CA SER A 55 20.88 6.08 -1.35
C SER A 55 19.62 6.95 -1.60
N SER A 56 19.71 8.21 -1.17
CA SER A 56 18.98 9.40 -1.64
C SER A 56 17.44 9.52 -1.41
N PRO A 57 16.97 10.63 -0.80
CA PRO A 57 15.54 10.93 -0.67
C PRO A 57 15.08 11.84 -1.82
N VAL A 58 14.27 11.34 -2.75
CA VAL A 58 13.47 12.18 -3.67
C VAL A 58 12.17 11.45 -4.01
N SER A 59 11.19 11.51 -3.12
CA SER A 59 10.09 12.49 -3.06
C SER A 59 8.96 12.22 -4.06
N VAL A 60 7.88 11.63 -3.55
CA VAL A 60 6.51 12.07 -3.85
C VAL A 60 5.66 11.97 -2.56
N HIS A 61 5.40 13.11 -1.94
CA HIS A 61 4.38 13.34 -0.90
C HIS A 61 4.54 12.63 0.46
N ALA A 62 5.74 12.61 1.04
CA ALA A 62 5.94 12.24 2.45
C ALA A 62 5.87 13.46 3.39
N ASP A 63 4.96 14.41 3.13
CA ASP A 63 4.65 15.45 4.11
C ASP A 63 3.70 14.82 5.13
N GLN A 64 4.23 14.52 6.32
CA GLN A 64 3.46 14.24 7.54
C GLN A 64 2.68 12.91 7.68
N LEU A 65 3.11 11.79 7.11
CA LEU A 65 2.72 10.49 7.69
C LEU A 65 3.69 10.11 8.81
N GLU A 66 3.43 10.68 9.99
CA GLU A 66 3.97 10.23 11.27
C GLU A 66 4.09 8.69 11.31
N SER A 67 5.23 8.16 11.78
CA SER A 67 5.52 6.72 11.90
C SER A 67 4.49 5.89 12.70
N SER A 68 3.49 6.53 13.30
CA SER A 68 2.30 5.91 13.90
C SER A 68 1.25 5.52 12.86
N SER A 69 1.06 6.29 11.78
CA SER A 69 0.00 6.07 10.79
C SER A 69 0.32 4.97 9.77
N LEU A 70 1.60 4.58 9.63
CA LEU A 70 2.00 3.46 8.76
C LEU A 70 1.73 2.08 9.39
N LYS A 71 1.52 2.01 10.72
CA LYS A 71 1.29 0.76 11.46
C LYS A 71 -0.10 0.17 11.27
N ASP A 72 -1.07 1.00 10.89
CA ASP A 72 -2.46 0.62 10.66
C ASP A 72 -2.81 0.49 9.16
N ILE A 73 -1.81 0.48 8.27
CA ILE A 73 -2.02 0.31 6.83
C ILE A 73 -2.14 -1.19 6.52
N PRO A 74 -3.34 -1.72 6.22
CA PRO A 74 -3.46 -3.05 5.64
C PRO A 74 -2.67 -3.14 4.34
N VAL A 75 -1.65 -4.00 4.33
CA VAL A 75 -0.88 -4.35 3.12
C VAL A 75 -1.53 -5.56 2.49
N VAL A 76 -1.94 -5.43 1.23
CA VAL A 76 -2.50 -6.51 0.42
C VAL A 76 -1.51 -6.83 -0.68
N ILE A 77 -0.95 -8.05 -0.63
CA ILE A 77 -0.10 -8.57 -1.70
C ILE A 77 -0.95 -9.51 -2.54
N MET A 78 -1.12 -9.19 -3.81
CA MET A 78 -1.74 -10.10 -4.78
C MET A 78 -0.63 -10.73 -5.63
N SER A 79 -0.77 -12.02 -5.89
CA SER A 79 0.06 -12.75 -6.83
C SER A 79 -0.85 -13.34 -7.89
N SER A 80 -0.47 -13.19 -9.15
CA SER A 80 -1.18 -13.84 -10.26
C SER A 80 -1.04 -15.37 -10.23
N GLU A 81 0.00 -15.88 -9.56
CA GLU A 81 0.28 -17.32 -9.43
C GLU A 81 -0.20 -17.88 -8.08
N ASN A 82 -1.09 -18.88 -8.12
CA ASN A 82 -1.52 -19.62 -6.94
C ASN A 82 -0.56 -20.79 -6.64
N ILE A 83 0.59 -20.47 -6.06
CA ILE A 83 1.61 -21.45 -5.63
C ILE A 83 1.66 -21.54 -4.09
N PRO A 84 0.95 -22.52 -3.48
CA PRO A 84 0.77 -22.60 -2.03
C PRO A 84 2.06 -22.66 -1.22
N SER A 85 3.13 -23.21 -1.82
CA SER A 85 4.46 -23.30 -1.20
C SER A 85 5.10 -21.95 -0.90
N ARG A 86 4.63 -20.85 -1.51
CA ARG A 86 5.09 -19.49 -1.20
C ARG A 86 4.36 -18.83 -0.02
N ILE A 87 3.24 -19.41 0.42
CA ILE A 87 2.37 -18.84 1.47
C ILE A 87 2.67 -19.45 2.84
N ASN A 88 3.12 -20.71 2.88
CA ASN A 88 3.51 -21.40 4.12
C ASN A 88 5.00 -21.19 4.40
N ARG A 89 5.36 -20.19 5.21
CA ARG A 89 6.69 -20.06 5.81
C ARG A 89 6.56 -19.75 7.30
#